data_AF-A0A534M898-F1
#
_entry.id   AF-A0A534M898-F1
#
_cell.length_a   1.000
_cell.length_b   1.000
_cell.length_c   1.000
_cell.angle_alpha   90.00
_cell.angle_beta   90.00
_cell.angle_gamma   90.00
#
_symmetry.space_group_name_H-M   'P 1'
#
loop_
_entity.id
_entity.type
_entity.pdbx_description
1 polymer ?
#
loop_
_entity_poly.entity_id
_entity_poly.type
_entity_poly.pdbx_seq_one_letter_code
_entity_poly.pdbx_strand_id
1 'polypeptide(L)'
;MASDRPSPFLVDAVKASASRFKETKNALEARQRELDAREAELQTRAADLERQAERLKGEREEFQKDKEQVTAARATIDHDLGTVRVEREKSGAEERRVQEWARTLNDREKAIKDNEDRVKRLDMDLSGHLKESEGKIQALLEREELAAQRERALADTIERLVGMERGLADRDKKLATREEELIKLQNERLRSLEAREREMLKISEEMHARQKESSAQHESFVELQDTLRQELTRLATERERLAGKEKSLIEAERYLAAALEASGIDVAPEEERSPPPPPMGEPRAPKPPVPQPTAPPNAPPPIIPPIRTGESLRDEIFEEEHAESRPKVSRADALERMTRALETAKKARDLGRNVSDIRKVLKQARAAFESGEYDTASRLAEEILRELEAIALAR
;
A
#
# COMPACT_ATOMS: atom_id res chain seq x y z
N MET A 1 27.62 52.86 214.13
CA MET A 1 26.63 51.91 214.67
C MET A 1 25.27 52.20 214.03
N ALA A 2 24.60 51.15 213.55
CA ALA A 2 23.14 50.99 213.30
C ALA A 2 22.44 51.55 212.03
N SER A 3 22.14 50.60 211.11
CA SER A 3 20.81 50.20 210.54
C SER A 3 19.96 51.04 209.55
N ASP A 4 19.75 50.43 208.36
CA ASP A 4 18.53 50.20 207.53
C ASP A 4 17.55 51.30 207.05
N ARG A 5 17.45 51.47 205.70
CA ARG A 5 16.25 51.21 204.83
C ARG A 5 16.48 51.61 203.33
N PRO A 6 15.85 50.93 202.33
CA PRO A 6 16.06 51.14 200.88
C PRO A 6 14.99 52.05 200.20
N SER A 7 15.27 52.59 199.00
CA SER A 7 14.35 53.48 198.24
C SER A 7 14.14 53.06 196.75
N PRO A 8 13.02 53.41 196.10
CA PRO A 8 12.34 52.62 195.04
C PRO A 8 12.55 53.09 193.59
N PHE A 9 13.62 53.83 193.28
CA PHE A 9 13.78 54.46 191.96
C PHE A 9 14.34 53.57 190.83
N LEU A 10 14.86 52.38 191.13
CA LEU A 10 15.49 51.51 190.11
C LEU A 10 14.51 50.57 189.39
N VAL A 11 13.34 50.30 189.98
CA VAL A 11 12.39 49.30 189.43
C VAL A 11 11.55 49.88 188.29
N ASP A 12 11.21 51.16 188.33
CA ASP A 12 10.41 51.82 187.28
C ASP A 12 11.22 52.09 185.99
N ALA A 13 12.53 52.36 186.10
CA ALA A 13 13.40 52.54 184.94
C ALA A 13 13.59 51.23 184.14
N VAL A 14 13.64 50.08 184.83
CA VAL A 14 13.74 48.75 184.20
C VAL A 14 12.40 48.34 183.56
N LYS A 15 11.27 48.75 184.14
CA LYS A 15 9.94 48.51 183.56
C LYS A 15 9.71 49.34 182.29
N ALA A 16 10.16 50.60 182.28
CA ALA A 16 10.10 51.46 181.10
C ALA A 16 11.06 51.00 179.98
N SER A 17 12.26 50.50 180.32
CA SER A 17 13.18 49.94 179.33
C SER A 17 12.69 48.60 178.79
N ALA A 18 12.09 47.74 179.62
CA ALA A 18 11.44 46.51 179.18
C ALA A 18 10.20 46.78 178.31
N SER A 19 9.41 47.83 178.62
CA SER A 19 8.28 48.25 177.78
C SER A 19 8.75 48.79 176.42
N ARG A 20 9.80 49.62 176.40
CA ARG A 20 10.43 50.09 175.16
C ARG A 20 11.03 48.94 174.35
N PHE A 21 11.66 47.96 175.00
CA PHE A 21 12.20 46.78 174.33
C PHE A 21 11.09 45.87 173.78
N LYS A 22 9.95 45.78 174.48
CA LYS A 22 8.77 45.05 174.01
C LYS A 22 8.08 45.76 172.86
N GLU A 23 8.01 47.09 172.88
CA GLU A 23 7.53 47.91 171.76
C GLU A 23 8.45 47.82 170.55
N THR A 24 9.78 47.91 170.72
CA THR A 24 10.72 47.74 169.61
C THR A 24 10.73 46.32 169.07
N LYS A 25 10.59 45.31 169.94
CA LYS A 25 10.40 43.91 169.53
C LYS A 25 9.10 43.73 168.75
N ASN A 26 7.98 44.29 169.22
CA ASN A 26 6.70 44.22 168.50
C ASN A 26 6.75 44.98 167.17
N ALA A 27 7.45 46.11 167.10
CA ALA A 27 7.66 46.86 165.85
C ALA A 27 8.58 46.12 164.88
N LEU A 28 9.59 45.41 165.38
CA LEU A 28 10.46 44.54 164.59
C LEU A 28 9.72 43.30 164.10
N GLU A 29 8.90 42.66 164.93
CA GLU A 29 8.04 41.54 164.52
C GLU A 29 6.96 41.99 163.52
N ALA A 30 6.42 43.20 163.66
CA ALA A 30 5.52 43.79 162.66
C ALA A 30 6.25 44.07 161.35
N ARG A 31 7.45 44.65 161.39
CA ARG A 31 8.30 44.84 160.21
C ARG A 31 8.72 43.52 159.58
N GLN A 32 8.99 42.49 160.37
CA GLN A 32 9.30 41.15 159.85
C GLN A 32 8.10 40.56 159.13
N ARG A 33 6.89 40.64 159.72
CA ARG A 33 5.66 40.20 159.05
C ARG A 33 5.36 41.02 157.79
N GLU A 34 5.65 42.32 157.77
CA GLU A 34 5.52 43.16 156.58
C GLU A 34 6.56 42.80 155.50
N LEU A 35 7.79 42.44 155.90
CA LEU A 35 8.81 41.96 154.99
C LEU A 35 8.44 40.59 154.42
N ASP A 36 8.01 39.65 155.26
CA ASP A 36 7.55 38.32 154.84
C ASP A 36 6.32 38.45 153.92
N ALA A 37 5.39 39.38 154.20
CA ALA A 37 4.25 39.66 153.33
C ALA A 37 4.69 40.26 151.98
N ARG A 38 5.65 41.20 151.98
CA ARG A 38 6.20 41.76 150.74
C ARG A 38 7.00 40.74 149.95
N GLU A 39 7.74 39.85 150.62
CA GLU A 39 8.44 38.73 149.98
C GLU A 39 7.45 37.76 149.35
N ALA A 40 6.35 37.43 150.03
CA ALA A 40 5.28 36.61 149.46
C ALA A 40 4.58 37.31 148.28
N GLU A 41 4.34 38.62 148.35
CA GLU A 41 3.80 39.42 147.22
C GLU A 41 4.77 39.46 146.03
N LEU A 42 6.08 39.58 146.28
CA LEU A 42 7.08 39.54 145.23
C LEU A 42 7.21 38.14 144.62
N GLN A 43 7.13 37.07 145.42
CA GLN A 43 7.16 35.69 144.94
C GLN A 43 5.93 35.35 144.12
N THR A 44 4.73 35.75 144.56
CA THR A 44 3.49 35.57 143.79
C THR A 44 3.54 36.37 142.49
N ARG A 45 3.99 37.62 142.53
CA ARG A 45 4.19 38.44 141.33
C ARG A 45 5.25 37.86 140.39
N ALA A 46 6.34 37.28 140.92
CA ALA A 46 7.36 36.61 140.11
C ALA A 46 6.80 35.36 139.44
N ALA A 47 6.06 34.52 140.17
CA ALA A 47 5.41 33.32 139.62
C ALA A 47 4.35 33.66 138.57
N ASP A 48 3.59 34.74 138.76
CA ASP A 48 2.60 35.18 137.76
C ASP A 48 3.27 35.77 136.51
N LEU A 49 4.38 36.50 136.66
CA LEU A 49 5.19 36.95 135.52
C LEU A 49 5.82 35.77 134.78
N GLU A 50 6.28 34.75 135.49
CA GLU A 50 6.83 33.53 134.90
C GLU A 50 5.76 32.77 134.11
N ARG A 51 4.55 32.58 134.68
CA ARG A 51 3.41 32.00 133.96
C ARG A 51 3.00 32.83 132.74
N GLN A 52 3.04 34.15 132.83
CA GLN A 52 2.77 35.03 131.68
C GLN A 52 3.85 34.90 130.60
N ALA A 53 5.12 34.81 131.00
CA ALA A 53 6.23 34.60 130.08
C ALA A 53 6.13 33.25 129.37
N GLU A 54 5.78 32.18 130.09
CA GLU A 54 5.54 30.84 129.52
C GLU A 54 4.36 30.84 128.53
N ARG A 55 3.25 31.51 128.87
CA ARG A 55 2.10 31.65 127.96
C ARG A 55 2.46 32.40 126.69
N LEU A 56 3.12 33.56 126.81
CA LEU A 56 3.55 34.35 125.65
C LEU A 56 4.56 33.58 124.79
N LYS A 57 5.41 32.74 125.40
CA LYS A 57 6.32 31.87 124.67
C LYS A 57 5.54 30.82 123.87
N GLY A 58 4.55 30.17 124.48
CA GLY A 58 3.66 29.24 123.81
C GLY A 58 2.90 29.88 122.63
N GLU A 59 2.27 31.04 122.86
CA GLU A 59 1.57 31.80 121.81
C GLU A 59 2.50 32.21 120.66
N ARG A 60 3.75 32.59 120.96
CA ARG A 60 4.76 32.89 119.92
C ARG A 60 5.14 31.66 119.12
N GLU A 61 5.29 30.51 119.77
CA GLU A 61 5.59 29.24 119.10
C GLU A 61 4.42 28.78 118.22
N GLU A 62 3.17 28.93 118.68
CA GLU A 62 1.97 28.65 117.89
C GLU A 62 1.84 29.60 116.69
N PHE A 63 1.98 30.91 116.91
CA PHE A 63 1.97 31.89 115.83
C PHE A 63 3.08 31.64 114.79
N GLN A 64 4.26 31.19 115.24
CA GLN A 64 5.35 30.84 114.35
C GLN A 64 5.00 29.61 113.49
N LYS A 65 4.38 28.58 114.08
CA LYS A 65 3.87 27.41 113.33
C LYS A 65 2.79 27.81 112.33
N ASP A 66 1.84 28.65 112.73
CA ASP A 66 0.78 29.15 111.83
C ASP A 66 1.36 29.97 110.68
N LYS A 67 2.34 30.83 110.98
CA LYS A 67 3.07 31.58 109.96
C LYS A 67 3.77 30.66 108.97
N GLU A 68 4.46 29.63 109.46
CA GLU A 68 5.12 28.61 108.62
C GLU A 68 4.10 27.84 107.77
N GLN A 69 2.97 27.43 108.34
CA GLN A 69 1.87 26.76 107.60
C GLN A 69 1.28 27.67 106.52
N VAL A 70 1.03 28.95 106.81
CA VAL A 70 0.54 29.92 105.82
C VAL A 70 1.57 30.13 104.70
N THR A 71 2.86 30.22 105.04
CA THR A 71 3.90 30.33 104.01
C THR A 71 4.01 29.08 103.14
N ALA A 72 3.87 27.89 103.73
CA ALA A 72 3.84 26.63 103.00
C ALA A 72 2.61 26.54 102.09
N ALA A 73 1.41 26.90 102.59
CA ALA A 73 0.18 26.92 101.82
C ALA A 73 0.23 27.94 100.66
N ARG A 74 0.87 29.10 100.87
CA ARG A 74 1.12 30.06 99.77
C ARG A 74 2.06 29.48 98.73
N ALA A 75 3.15 28.84 99.14
CA ALA A 75 4.09 28.21 98.23
C ALA A 75 3.43 27.09 97.39
N THR A 76 2.52 26.29 97.98
CA THR A 76 1.76 25.28 97.24
C THR A 76 0.77 25.92 96.26
N ILE A 77 0.05 26.97 96.67
CA ILE A 77 -0.87 27.69 95.77
C ILE A 77 -0.09 28.32 94.60
N ASP A 78 1.06 28.94 94.85
CA ASP A 78 1.90 29.53 93.80
C ASP A 78 2.41 28.45 92.84
N HIS A 79 2.75 27.27 93.37
CA HIS A 79 3.11 26.11 92.55
C HIS A 79 1.94 25.64 91.67
N ASP A 80 0.75 25.47 92.26
CA ASP A 80 -0.47 25.03 91.55
C ASP A 80 -0.93 26.07 90.50
N LEU A 81 -0.80 27.36 90.80
CA LEU A 81 -1.04 28.42 89.81
C LEU A 81 -0.03 28.37 88.67
N GLY A 82 1.22 28.02 88.97
CA GLY A 82 2.26 27.76 87.98
C GLY A 82 1.92 26.58 87.07
N THR A 83 1.50 25.45 87.63
CA THR A 83 1.12 24.26 86.85
C THR A 83 -0.10 24.52 85.98
N VAL A 84 -1.15 25.15 86.50
CA VAL A 84 -2.35 25.53 85.74
C VAL A 84 -2.02 26.48 84.59
N ARG A 85 -1.10 27.44 84.77
CA ARG A 85 -0.65 28.31 83.68
C ARG A 85 0.03 27.53 82.56
N VAL A 86 0.94 26.61 82.92
CA VAL A 86 1.62 25.75 81.94
C VAL A 86 0.64 24.83 81.22
N GLU A 87 -0.33 24.24 81.92
CA GLU A 87 -1.37 23.41 81.32
C GLU A 87 -2.28 24.22 80.38
N ARG A 88 -2.64 25.45 80.75
CA ARG A 88 -3.42 26.34 79.88
C ARG A 88 -2.65 26.71 78.61
N GLU A 89 -1.36 26.98 78.72
CA GLU A 89 -0.50 27.23 77.55
C GLU A 89 -0.40 26.00 76.64
N LYS A 90 -0.23 24.80 77.22
CA LYS A 90 -0.23 23.52 76.48
C LYS A 90 -1.56 23.29 75.76
N SER A 91 -2.68 23.46 76.47
CA SER A 91 -4.03 23.33 75.90
C SER A 91 -4.25 24.33 74.76
N GLY A 92 -3.82 25.58 74.91
CA GLY A 92 -3.89 26.57 73.84
C GLY A 92 -3.00 26.24 72.64
N ALA A 93 -1.83 25.61 72.85
CA ALA A 93 -0.98 25.13 71.77
C ALA A 93 -1.61 23.95 71.02
N GLU A 94 -2.24 23.02 71.75
CA GLU A 94 -2.99 21.90 71.18
C GLU A 94 -4.21 22.38 70.39
N GLU A 95 -4.96 23.35 70.92
CA GLU A 95 -6.10 23.95 70.23
C GLU A 95 -5.67 24.58 68.89
N ARG A 96 -4.56 25.34 68.86
CA ARG A 96 -4.00 25.88 67.61
C ARG A 96 -3.61 24.78 66.63
N ARG A 97 -2.99 23.71 67.11
CA ARG A 97 -2.60 22.56 66.27
C ARG A 97 -3.82 21.86 65.66
N VAL A 98 -4.89 21.69 66.45
CA VAL A 98 -6.16 21.13 65.96
C VAL A 98 -6.80 22.05 64.92
N GLN A 99 -6.80 23.37 65.15
CA GLN A 99 -7.29 24.34 64.19
C GLN A 99 -6.49 24.32 62.87
N GLU A 100 -5.16 24.17 62.94
CA GLU A 100 -4.30 24.02 61.77
C GLU A 100 -4.59 22.71 61.01
N TRP A 101 -4.75 21.60 61.72
CA TRP A 101 -5.17 20.32 61.12
C TRP A 101 -6.54 20.43 60.45
N ALA A 102 -7.50 21.10 61.07
CA ALA A 102 -8.81 21.34 60.46
C ALA A 102 -8.71 22.17 59.16
N ARG A 103 -7.87 23.22 59.15
CA ARG A 103 -7.61 24.01 57.93
C ARG A 103 -6.96 23.19 56.83
N THR A 104 -5.89 22.46 57.15
CA THR A 104 -5.20 21.61 56.17
C THR A 104 -6.08 20.48 55.62
N LEU A 105 -6.98 19.92 56.44
CA LEU A 105 -7.97 18.95 55.99
C LEU A 105 -8.96 19.58 55.00
N ASN A 106 -9.47 20.77 55.31
CA ASN A 106 -10.40 21.49 54.44
C ASN A 106 -9.73 21.90 53.11
N ASP A 107 -8.46 22.32 53.14
CA ASP A 107 -7.69 22.63 51.93
C ASP A 107 -7.47 21.36 51.07
N ARG A 108 -7.21 20.21 51.71
CA ARG A 108 -7.11 18.91 51.02
C ARG A 108 -8.44 18.48 50.40
N GLU A 109 -9.55 18.63 51.12
CA GLU A 109 -10.89 18.32 50.60
C GLU A 109 -11.21 19.17 49.37
N LYS A 110 -10.90 20.47 49.43
CA LYS A 110 -11.03 21.38 48.28
C LYS A 110 -10.16 20.93 47.10
N ALA A 111 -8.89 20.59 47.35
CA ALA A 111 -7.98 20.11 46.31
C ALA A 111 -8.45 18.78 45.67
N ILE A 112 -9.02 17.87 46.47
CA ILE A 112 -9.62 16.63 45.98
C ILE A 112 -10.79 16.96 45.05
N LYS A 113 -11.69 17.84 45.47
CA LYS A 113 -12.85 18.25 44.66
C LYS A 113 -12.44 18.91 43.33
N ASP A 114 -11.44 19.79 43.36
CA ASP A 114 -10.90 20.42 42.14
C ASP A 114 -10.28 19.37 41.20
N ASN A 115 -9.61 18.35 41.75
CA ASN A 115 -9.08 17.23 40.97
C ASN A 115 -10.18 16.34 40.39
N GLU A 116 -11.24 16.05 41.15
CA GLU A 116 -12.40 15.30 40.65
C GLU A 116 -13.08 16.03 39.49
N ASP A 117 -13.28 17.34 39.60
CA ASP A 117 -13.85 18.15 38.53
C ASP A 117 -12.94 18.21 37.30
N ARG A 118 -11.62 18.25 37.51
CA ARG A 118 -10.64 18.13 36.41
C ARG A 118 -10.73 16.76 35.74
N VAL A 119 -10.82 15.67 36.50
CA VAL A 119 -10.96 14.32 35.95
C VAL A 119 -12.23 14.19 35.13
N LYS A 120 -13.37 14.71 35.62
CA LYS A 120 -14.64 14.71 34.86
C LYS A 120 -14.53 15.45 33.53
N ARG A 121 -13.85 16.60 33.49
CA ARG A 121 -13.62 17.34 32.24
C ARG A 121 -12.78 16.53 31.26
N LEU A 122 -11.67 15.94 31.72
CA LEU A 122 -10.81 15.10 30.89
C LEU A 122 -11.57 13.88 30.34
N ASP A 123 -12.44 13.26 31.15
CA ASP A 123 -13.27 12.14 30.72
C ASP A 123 -14.27 12.55 29.61
N MET A 124 -14.91 13.70 29.77
CA MET A 124 -15.79 14.27 28.73
C MET A 124 -15.03 14.59 27.44
N ASP A 125 -13.84 15.18 27.54
CA ASP A 125 -13.00 15.50 26.38
C ASP A 125 -12.52 14.24 25.65
N LEU A 126 -12.07 13.22 26.40
CA LEU A 126 -11.67 11.93 25.85
C LEU A 126 -12.84 11.20 25.18
N SER A 127 -14.03 11.22 25.80
CA SER A 127 -15.25 10.67 25.21
C SER A 127 -15.62 11.40 23.91
N GLY A 128 -15.47 12.72 23.88
CA GLY A 128 -15.65 13.53 22.68
C GLY A 128 -14.68 13.15 21.56
N HIS A 129 -13.39 13.04 21.87
CA HIS A 129 -12.36 12.62 20.91
C HIS A 129 -12.59 11.20 20.39
N LEU A 130 -13.02 10.27 21.25
CA LEU A 130 -13.37 8.91 20.83
C LEU A 130 -14.52 8.94 19.83
N LYS A 131 -15.62 9.64 20.13
CA LYS A 131 -16.75 9.79 19.19
C LYS A 131 -16.35 10.45 17.87
N GLU A 132 -15.50 11.47 17.92
CA GLU A 132 -14.99 12.12 16.71
C GLU A 132 -14.12 11.15 15.88
N SER A 133 -13.30 10.34 16.55
CA SER A 133 -12.45 9.33 15.89
C SER A 133 -13.29 8.20 15.28
N GLU A 134 -14.34 7.74 15.97
CA GLU A 134 -15.30 6.76 15.46
C GLU A 134 -16.02 7.30 14.22
N GLY A 135 -16.45 8.57 14.25
CA GLY A 135 -17.05 9.22 13.08
C GLY A 135 -16.09 9.34 11.89
N LYS A 136 -14.80 9.65 12.14
CA LYS A 136 -13.77 9.66 11.08
C LYS A 136 -13.54 8.26 10.50
N ILE A 137 -13.52 7.23 11.34
CA ILE A 137 -13.37 5.84 10.88
C ILE A 137 -14.58 5.43 10.04
N GLN A 138 -15.81 5.76 10.46
CA GLN A 138 -17.02 5.49 9.67
C GLN A 138 -16.97 6.19 8.30
N ALA A 139 -16.57 7.45 8.23
CA ALA A 139 -16.42 8.18 6.97
C ALA A 139 -15.34 7.56 6.04
N LEU A 140 -14.26 7.02 6.62
CA LEU A 140 -13.25 6.28 5.86
C LEU A 140 -13.80 4.96 5.31
N LEU A 141 -14.58 4.23 6.13
CA LEU A 141 -15.23 2.99 5.70
C LEU A 141 -16.24 3.23 4.57
N GLU A 142 -17.09 4.26 4.66
CA GLU A 142 -18.01 4.63 3.58
C GLU A 142 -17.26 5.00 2.30
N ARG A 143 -16.15 5.73 2.42
CA ARG A 143 -15.28 6.05 1.27
C ARG A 143 -14.65 4.81 0.65
N GLU A 144 -14.19 3.86 1.47
CA GLU A 144 -13.63 2.59 1.01
C GLU A 144 -14.69 1.74 0.31
N GLU A 145 -15.91 1.69 0.84
CA GLU A 145 -17.03 1.00 0.21
C GLU A 145 -17.34 1.59 -1.18
N LEU A 146 -17.38 2.92 -1.30
CA LEU A 146 -17.54 3.59 -2.60
C LEU A 146 -16.38 3.30 -3.56
N ALA A 147 -15.15 3.20 -3.06
CA ALA A 147 -14.00 2.81 -3.87
C ALA A 147 -14.14 1.37 -4.36
N ALA A 148 -14.50 0.43 -3.48
CA ALA A 148 -14.76 -0.97 -3.84
C ALA A 148 -15.91 -1.11 -4.85
N GLN A 149 -16.96 -0.30 -4.75
CA GLN A 149 -18.04 -0.27 -5.76
C GLN A 149 -17.53 0.21 -7.12
N ARG A 150 -16.66 1.23 -7.17
CA ARG A 150 -16.04 1.69 -8.42
C ARG A 150 -15.11 0.63 -9.01
N GLU A 151 -14.33 -0.05 -8.20
CA GLU A 151 -13.46 -1.15 -8.64
C GLU A 151 -14.27 -2.31 -9.22
N ARG A 152 -15.39 -2.69 -8.59
CA ARG A 152 -16.32 -3.69 -9.15
C ARG A 152 -16.88 -3.25 -10.50
N ALA A 153 -17.33 -2.00 -10.61
CA ALA A 153 -17.83 -1.48 -11.89
C ALA A 153 -16.75 -1.47 -12.99
N LEU A 154 -15.49 -1.18 -12.63
CA LEU A 154 -14.36 -1.29 -13.56
C LEU A 154 -14.10 -2.74 -13.96
N ALA A 155 -14.14 -3.69 -13.01
CA ALA A 155 -14.01 -5.11 -13.32
C ALA A 155 -15.10 -5.57 -14.33
N ASP A 156 -16.35 -5.15 -14.15
CA ASP A 156 -17.45 -5.46 -15.08
C ASP A 156 -17.22 -4.84 -16.48
N THR A 157 -16.59 -3.66 -16.55
CA THR A 157 -16.22 -3.07 -17.86
C THR A 157 -15.10 -3.86 -18.53
N ILE A 158 -14.09 -4.29 -17.77
CA ILE A 158 -12.98 -5.09 -18.27
C ILE A 158 -13.51 -6.43 -18.78
N GLU A 159 -14.40 -7.09 -18.05
CA GLU A 159 -15.00 -8.36 -18.49
C GLU A 159 -15.76 -8.20 -19.82
N ARG A 160 -16.50 -7.09 -19.99
CA ARG A 160 -17.16 -6.77 -21.27
C ARG A 160 -16.16 -6.53 -22.40
N LEU A 161 -15.07 -5.80 -22.14
CA LEU A 161 -14.00 -5.57 -23.13
C LEU A 161 -13.35 -6.89 -23.55
N VAL A 162 -13.01 -7.76 -22.60
CA VAL A 162 -12.46 -9.11 -22.87
C VAL A 162 -13.44 -9.95 -23.71
N GLY A 163 -14.73 -9.87 -23.40
CA GLY A 163 -15.76 -10.52 -24.21
C GLY A 163 -15.80 -10.02 -25.66
N MET A 164 -15.67 -8.70 -25.88
CA MET A 164 -15.60 -8.13 -27.22
C MET A 164 -14.32 -8.51 -27.96
N GLU A 165 -13.16 -8.47 -27.29
CA GLU A 165 -11.88 -8.89 -27.84
C GLU A 165 -11.93 -10.34 -28.33
N ARG A 166 -12.46 -11.25 -27.49
CA ARG A 166 -12.69 -12.64 -27.89
C ARG A 166 -13.61 -12.75 -29.09
N GLY A 167 -14.69 -11.96 -29.12
CA GLY A 167 -15.62 -11.92 -30.25
C GLY A 167 -15.00 -11.38 -31.54
N LEU A 168 -14.04 -10.44 -31.47
CA LEU A 168 -13.27 -9.98 -32.63
C LEU A 168 -12.31 -11.06 -33.11
N ALA A 169 -11.55 -11.67 -32.21
CA ALA A 169 -10.64 -12.76 -32.55
C ALA A 169 -11.35 -13.94 -33.25
N ASP A 170 -12.58 -14.28 -32.82
CA ASP A 170 -13.38 -15.31 -33.48
C ASP A 170 -13.89 -14.89 -34.86
N ARG A 171 -14.16 -13.59 -35.08
CA ARG A 171 -14.50 -13.05 -36.40
C ARG A 171 -13.28 -13.09 -37.34
N ASP A 172 -12.11 -12.70 -36.85
CA ASP A 172 -10.88 -12.72 -37.64
C ASP A 172 -10.52 -14.14 -38.08
N LYS A 173 -10.64 -15.14 -37.19
CA LYS A 173 -10.50 -16.55 -37.56
C LYS A 173 -11.49 -16.98 -38.64
N LYS A 174 -12.75 -16.53 -38.56
CA LYS A 174 -13.77 -16.81 -39.57
C LYS A 174 -13.50 -16.10 -40.91
N LEU A 175 -12.90 -14.91 -40.88
CA LEU A 175 -12.49 -14.21 -42.09
C LEU A 175 -11.29 -14.90 -42.73
N ALA A 176 -10.26 -15.24 -41.95
CA ALA A 176 -9.09 -15.97 -42.43
C ALA A 176 -9.47 -17.31 -43.07
N THR A 177 -10.38 -18.09 -42.44
CA THR A 177 -10.88 -19.34 -43.04
C THR A 177 -11.63 -19.12 -44.36
N ARG A 178 -12.47 -18.07 -44.45
CA ARG A 178 -13.14 -17.71 -45.71
C ARG A 178 -12.15 -17.24 -46.79
N GLU A 179 -11.12 -16.50 -46.41
CA GLU A 179 -10.06 -16.07 -47.32
C GLU A 179 -9.29 -17.28 -47.87
N GLU A 180 -8.93 -18.25 -47.00
CA GLU A 180 -8.32 -19.50 -47.43
C GLU A 180 -9.21 -20.29 -48.41
N GLU A 181 -10.52 -20.35 -48.16
CA GLU A 181 -11.49 -20.99 -49.07
C GLU A 181 -11.56 -20.27 -50.43
N LEU A 182 -11.57 -18.94 -50.45
CA LEU A 182 -11.55 -18.16 -51.69
C LEU A 182 -10.26 -18.40 -52.48
N ILE A 183 -9.11 -18.42 -51.82
CA ILE A 183 -7.82 -18.72 -52.46
C ILE A 183 -7.83 -20.14 -53.05
N LYS A 184 -8.38 -21.13 -52.32
CA LYS A 184 -8.53 -22.51 -52.83
C LYS A 184 -9.39 -22.53 -54.10
N LEU A 185 -10.57 -21.91 -54.06
CA LEU A 185 -11.47 -21.85 -55.22
C LEU A 185 -10.85 -21.11 -56.41
N GLN A 186 -10.13 -20.02 -56.18
CA GLN A 186 -9.41 -19.30 -57.23
C GLN A 186 -8.32 -20.18 -57.86
N ASN A 187 -7.54 -20.89 -57.05
CA ASN A 187 -6.51 -21.81 -57.53
C ASN A 187 -7.11 -23.00 -58.30
N GLU A 188 -8.21 -23.58 -57.82
CA GLU A 188 -8.94 -24.64 -58.54
C GLU A 188 -9.47 -24.16 -59.89
N ARG A 189 -10.08 -22.97 -59.92
CA ARG A 189 -10.53 -22.34 -61.17
C ARG A 189 -9.36 -22.09 -62.12
N LEU A 190 -8.25 -21.54 -61.64
CA LEU A 190 -7.06 -21.29 -62.45
C LEU A 190 -6.52 -22.61 -63.04
N ARG A 191 -6.35 -23.65 -62.20
CA ARG A 191 -5.93 -24.98 -62.65
C ARG A 191 -6.87 -25.58 -63.70
N SER A 192 -8.19 -25.39 -63.55
CA SER A 192 -9.17 -25.86 -64.54
C SER A 192 -9.07 -25.12 -65.88
N LEU A 193 -8.76 -23.82 -65.85
CA LEU A 193 -8.56 -23.03 -67.05
C LEU A 193 -7.26 -23.40 -67.75
N GLU A 194 -6.17 -23.54 -67.01
CA GLU A 194 -4.90 -24.01 -67.57
C GLU A 194 -5.02 -25.43 -68.15
N ALA A 195 -5.81 -26.31 -67.52
CA ALA A 195 -6.06 -27.65 -68.07
C ALA A 195 -6.80 -27.58 -69.41
N ARG A 196 -7.85 -26.76 -69.50
CA ARG A 196 -8.57 -26.51 -70.77
C ARG A 196 -7.70 -25.85 -71.83
N GLU A 197 -6.83 -24.92 -71.45
CA GLU A 197 -5.89 -24.28 -72.36
C GLU A 197 -4.89 -25.30 -72.93
N ARG A 198 -4.34 -26.17 -72.08
CA ARG A 198 -3.47 -27.28 -72.51
C ARG A 198 -4.20 -28.24 -73.45
N GLU A 199 -5.46 -28.56 -73.18
CA GLU A 199 -6.29 -29.39 -74.08
C GLU A 199 -6.55 -28.71 -75.43
N MET A 200 -6.87 -27.41 -75.44
CA MET A 200 -7.06 -26.64 -76.66
C MET A 200 -5.78 -26.55 -77.50
N LEU A 201 -4.64 -26.31 -76.85
CA LEU A 201 -3.33 -26.35 -77.50
C LEU A 201 -3.09 -27.72 -78.13
N LYS A 202 -3.30 -28.80 -77.37
CA LYS A 202 -3.17 -30.16 -77.88
C LYS A 202 -4.08 -30.45 -79.08
N ILE A 203 -5.35 -30.04 -79.03
CA ILE A 203 -6.28 -30.20 -80.17
C ILE A 203 -5.80 -29.39 -81.38
N SER A 204 -5.28 -28.17 -81.17
CA SER A 204 -4.76 -27.35 -82.25
C SER A 204 -3.50 -27.95 -82.89
N GLU A 205 -2.60 -28.52 -82.09
CA GLU A 205 -1.41 -29.24 -82.54
C GLU A 205 -1.80 -30.50 -83.33
N GLU A 206 -2.76 -31.29 -82.83
CA GLU A 206 -3.30 -32.48 -83.53
C GLU A 206 -3.99 -32.09 -84.85
N MET A 207 -4.76 -31.00 -84.88
CA MET A 207 -5.39 -30.49 -86.09
C MET A 207 -4.37 -30.02 -87.12
N HIS A 208 -3.35 -29.27 -86.71
CA HIS A 208 -2.25 -28.87 -87.58
C HIS A 208 -1.46 -30.08 -88.11
N ALA A 209 -1.21 -31.08 -87.27
CA ALA A 209 -0.55 -32.32 -87.69
C ALA A 209 -1.40 -33.07 -88.74
N ARG A 210 -2.71 -33.23 -88.51
CA ARG A 210 -3.64 -33.85 -89.48
C ARG A 210 -3.75 -33.05 -90.78
N GLN A 211 -3.75 -31.71 -90.70
CA GLN A 211 -3.78 -30.85 -91.88
C GLN A 211 -2.50 -31.02 -92.71
N LYS A 212 -1.34 -31.07 -92.05
CA LYS A 212 -0.04 -31.30 -92.71
C LYS A 212 0.05 -32.69 -93.34
N GLU A 213 -0.48 -33.71 -92.65
CA GLU A 213 -0.58 -35.06 -93.20
C GLU A 213 -1.52 -35.10 -94.41
N SER A 214 -2.69 -34.46 -94.30
CA SER A 214 -3.63 -34.31 -95.41
C SER A 214 -3.00 -33.57 -96.59
N SER A 215 -2.28 -32.47 -96.37
CA SER A 215 -1.62 -31.74 -97.46
C SER A 215 -0.55 -32.59 -98.14
N ALA A 216 0.27 -33.34 -97.37
CA ALA A 216 1.24 -34.28 -97.92
C ALA A 216 0.57 -35.42 -98.72
N GLN A 217 -0.60 -35.91 -98.27
CA GLN A 217 -1.41 -36.87 -99.03
C GLN A 217 -1.93 -36.25 -100.34
N HIS A 218 -2.37 -34.98 -100.33
CA HIS A 218 -2.81 -34.30 -101.54
C HIS A 218 -1.66 -34.04 -102.51
N GLU A 219 -0.48 -33.63 -102.01
CA GLU A 219 0.74 -33.49 -102.81
C GLU A 219 1.11 -34.82 -103.49
N SER A 220 1.16 -35.92 -102.74
CA SER A 220 1.43 -37.25 -103.32
C SER A 220 0.35 -37.71 -104.32
N PHE A 221 -0.92 -37.35 -104.12
CA PHE A 221 -1.97 -37.59 -105.11
C PHE A 221 -1.77 -36.77 -106.40
N VAL A 222 -1.38 -35.50 -106.28
CA VAL A 222 -1.07 -34.64 -107.43
C VAL A 222 0.13 -35.17 -108.20
N GLU A 223 1.20 -35.59 -107.51
CA GLU A 223 2.35 -36.25 -108.14
C GLU A 223 1.94 -37.52 -108.89
N LEU A 224 1.06 -38.34 -108.31
CA LEU A 224 0.52 -39.53 -108.98
C LEU A 224 -0.34 -39.16 -110.20
N GLN A 225 -1.14 -38.09 -110.11
CA GLN A 225 -1.94 -37.59 -111.23
C GLN A 225 -1.04 -37.09 -112.38
N ASP A 226 0.04 -36.40 -112.06
CA ASP A 226 0.99 -35.88 -113.05
C ASP A 226 1.81 -36.99 -113.69
N THR A 227 2.22 -38.02 -112.95
CA THR A 227 2.86 -39.21 -113.53
C THR A 227 1.89 -39.95 -114.46
N LEU A 228 0.63 -40.11 -114.09
CA LEU A 228 -0.42 -40.65 -114.98
C LEU A 228 -0.60 -39.82 -116.25
N ARG A 229 -0.63 -38.48 -116.16
CA ARG A 229 -0.71 -37.60 -117.34
C ARG A 229 0.52 -37.74 -118.23
N GLN A 230 1.72 -37.84 -117.64
CA GLN A 230 2.96 -38.04 -118.38
C GLN A 230 2.93 -39.38 -119.13
N GLU A 231 2.52 -40.47 -118.47
CA GLU A 231 2.35 -41.79 -119.10
C GLU A 231 1.29 -41.78 -120.20
N LEU A 232 0.16 -41.09 -120.00
CA LEU A 232 -0.85 -40.91 -121.06
C LEU A 232 -0.30 -40.14 -122.26
N THR A 233 0.51 -39.11 -122.02
CA THR A 233 1.16 -38.32 -123.09
C THR A 233 2.19 -39.19 -123.83
N ARG A 234 2.95 -39.99 -123.10
CA ARG A 234 3.87 -40.97 -123.66
C ARG A 234 3.14 -42.00 -124.52
N LEU A 235 2.06 -42.59 -124.03
CA LEU A 235 1.23 -43.50 -124.80
C LEU A 235 0.62 -42.84 -126.04
N ALA A 236 0.20 -41.57 -125.94
CA ALA A 236 -0.30 -40.82 -127.09
C ALA A 236 0.79 -40.59 -128.15
N THR A 237 2.00 -40.19 -127.74
CA THR A 237 3.14 -40.03 -128.65
C THR A 237 3.61 -41.37 -129.25
N GLU A 238 3.60 -42.45 -128.48
CA GLU A 238 3.86 -43.81 -128.98
C GLU A 238 2.79 -44.23 -130.00
N ARG A 239 1.51 -43.94 -129.74
CA ARG A 239 0.41 -44.14 -130.70
C ARG A 239 0.58 -43.31 -131.95
N GLU A 240 0.93 -42.03 -131.85
CA GLU A 240 1.17 -41.16 -132.99
C GLU A 240 2.36 -41.65 -133.83
N ARG A 241 3.43 -42.11 -133.17
CA ARG A 241 4.57 -42.76 -133.83
C ARG A 241 4.16 -44.06 -134.53
N LEU A 242 3.34 -44.90 -133.88
CA LEU A 242 2.82 -46.13 -134.49
C LEU A 242 1.90 -45.80 -135.67
N ALA A 243 1.00 -44.83 -135.55
CA ALA A 243 0.14 -44.35 -136.62
C ALA A 243 0.96 -43.75 -137.78
N GLY A 244 2.07 -43.07 -137.49
CA GLY A 244 3.02 -42.61 -138.50
C GLY A 244 3.70 -43.77 -139.23
N LYS A 245 4.08 -44.84 -138.51
CA LYS A 245 4.58 -46.07 -139.11
C LYS A 245 3.50 -46.78 -139.93
N GLU A 246 2.25 -46.83 -139.47
CA GLU A 246 1.12 -47.35 -140.23
C GLU A 246 0.91 -46.55 -141.51
N LYS A 247 0.94 -45.21 -141.46
CA LYS A 247 0.87 -44.37 -142.67
C LYS A 247 2.02 -44.66 -143.63
N SER A 248 3.24 -44.79 -143.12
CA SER A 248 4.40 -45.16 -143.94
C SER A 248 4.28 -46.57 -144.52
N LEU A 249 3.69 -47.52 -143.79
CA LEU A 249 3.37 -48.86 -144.27
C LEU A 249 2.29 -48.81 -145.35
N ILE A 250 1.22 -48.05 -145.14
CA ILE A 250 0.15 -47.85 -146.13
C ILE A 250 0.71 -47.16 -147.37
N GLU A 251 1.60 -46.17 -147.24
CA GLU A 251 2.28 -45.56 -148.38
C GLU A 251 3.18 -46.57 -149.10
N ALA A 252 3.92 -47.40 -148.37
CA ALA A 252 4.71 -48.49 -148.94
C ALA A 252 3.82 -49.54 -149.64
N GLU A 253 2.68 -49.91 -149.06
CA GLU A 253 1.64 -50.74 -149.66
C GLU A 253 1.07 -50.07 -150.91
N ARG A 254 0.87 -48.75 -150.90
CA ARG A 254 0.39 -47.98 -152.06
C ARG A 254 1.45 -47.86 -153.15
N TYR A 255 2.73 -47.78 -152.81
CA TYR A 255 3.83 -47.87 -153.77
C TYR A 255 3.97 -49.28 -154.35
N LEU A 256 3.77 -50.32 -153.54
CA LEU A 256 3.70 -51.71 -154.02
C LEU A 256 2.46 -51.93 -154.88
N ALA A 257 1.30 -51.40 -154.50
CA ALA A 257 0.08 -51.43 -155.26
C ALA A 257 0.23 -50.66 -156.57
N ALA A 258 0.88 -49.50 -156.59
CA ALA A 258 1.19 -48.74 -157.80
C ALA A 258 2.24 -49.45 -158.68
N ALA A 259 3.21 -50.15 -158.09
CA ALA A 259 4.15 -51.00 -158.81
C ALA A 259 3.48 -52.28 -159.37
N LEU A 260 2.42 -52.76 -158.73
CA LEU A 260 1.59 -53.88 -159.18
C LEU A 260 0.53 -53.45 -160.22
N GLU A 261 -0.04 -52.24 -160.12
CA GLU A 261 -0.94 -51.64 -161.14
C GLU A 261 -0.19 -51.34 -162.46
N ALA A 262 1.10 -50.96 -162.39
CA ALA A 262 1.97 -50.86 -163.56
C ALA A 262 2.28 -52.23 -164.22
N SER A 263 1.86 -53.34 -163.61
CA SER A 263 1.97 -54.71 -164.09
C SER A 263 0.62 -55.37 -164.43
N GLY A 264 -0.48 -54.59 -164.54
CA GLY A 264 -1.72 -55.05 -165.16
C GLY A 264 -2.37 -56.25 -164.48
N ILE A 265 -2.65 -56.15 -163.17
CA ILE A 265 -3.52 -57.09 -162.47
C ILE A 265 -4.50 -56.30 -161.58
N ASP A 266 -5.75 -56.38 -161.99
CA ASP A 266 -6.96 -55.76 -161.44
C ASP A 266 -7.52 -56.68 -160.33
N VAL A 267 -7.68 -56.19 -159.09
CA VAL A 267 -8.40 -56.91 -158.03
C VAL A 267 -9.15 -55.91 -157.13
N ALA A 268 -10.38 -55.62 -157.52
CA ALA A 268 -11.64 -55.93 -156.83
C ALA A 268 -11.70 -56.08 -155.27
N PRO A 269 -12.89 -55.84 -154.69
CA PRO A 269 -13.13 -55.30 -153.34
C PRO A 269 -13.40 -56.39 -152.28
N GLU A 270 -14.07 -56.00 -151.17
CA GLU A 270 -14.71 -56.81 -150.10
C GLU A 270 -13.95 -56.88 -148.77
N GLU A 271 -14.48 -56.33 -147.67
CA GLU A 271 -15.62 -56.74 -146.81
C GLU A 271 -15.17 -57.57 -145.59
N GLU A 272 -15.86 -57.29 -144.47
CA GLU A 272 -16.07 -58.13 -143.29
C GLU A 272 -14.87 -58.60 -142.43
N ARG A 273 -14.95 -58.30 -141.13
CA ARG A 273 -15.01 -59.33 -140.06
C ARG A 273 -15.29 -58.72 -138.69
N SER A 274 -16.33 -59.26 -138.06
CA SER A 274 -16.66 -59.19 -136.63
C SER A 274 -15.83 -60.23 -135.84
N PRO A 275 -16.18 -60.58 -134.58
CA PRO A 275 -15.90 -59.98 -133.26
C PRO A 275 -14.94 -60.89 -132.42
N PRO A 276 -14.66 -60.68 -131.09
CA PRO A 276 -15.53 -61.20 -130.00
C PRO A 276 -15.45 -60.41 -128.63
N PRO A 277 -16.17 -60.85 -127.56
CA PRO A 277 -16.48 -60.09 -126.34
C PRO A 277 -15.76 -60.60 -125.04
N PRO A 278 -16.32 -60.48 -123.80
CA PRO A 278 -15.76 -59.81 -122.60
C PRO A 278 -15.20 -60.79 -121.52
N PRO A 279 -14.83 -60.38 -120.27
CA PRO A 279 -15.77 -60.41 -119.12
C PRO A 279 -15.51 -59.33 -118.03
N MET A 280 -16.54 -58.70 -117.47
CA MET A 280 -17.21 -59.00 -116.18
C MET A 280 -16.31 -59.01 -114.92
N GLY A 281 -16.61 -58.10 -113.97
CA GLY A 281 -16.04 -58.11 -112.63
C GLY A 281 -16.32 -56.86 -111.77
N GLU A 282 -17.57 -56.43 -111.66
CA GLU A 282 -18.07 -55.64 -110.52
C GLU A 282 -18.30 -56.59 -109.32
N PRO A 283 -18.64 -56.13 -108.09
CA PRO A 283 -18.28 -54.89 -107.38
C PRO A 283 -17.98 -55.17 -105.88
N ARG A 284 -17.92 -54.10 -105.06
CA ARG A 284 -18.77 -53.85 -103.87
C ARG A 284 -18.02 -53.39 -102.61
N ALA A 285 -18.38 -52.19 -102.15
CA ALA A 285 -18.26 -51.72 -100.77
C ALA A 285 -19.27 -52.45 -99.84
N PRO A 286 -19.14 -52.40 -98.50
CA PRO A 286 -19.87 -51.36 -97.74
C PRO A 286 -19.22 -50.91 -96.39
N LYS A 287 -19.80 -49.85 -95.78
CA LYS A 287 -19.55 -49.31 -94.41
C LYS A 287 -20.36 -50.08 -93.31
N PRO A 288 -20.52 -49.56 -92.06
CA PRO A 288 -19.79 -49.80 -90.79
C PRO A 288 -20.66 -50.55 -89.73
N PRO A 289 -20.20 -50.75 -88.46
CA PRO A 289 -20.83 -50.03 -87.31
C PRO A 289 -19.93 -49.79 -86.05
N VAL A 290 -20.44 -48.98 -85.10
CA VAL A 290 -20.03 -48.72 -83.68
C VAL A 290 -21.07 -49.42 -82.77
N PRO A 291 -21.09 -49.45 -81.40
CA PRO A 291 -20.13 -49.12 -80.31
C PRO A 291 -20.03 -50.17 -79.17
N GLN A 292 -19.09 -50.05 -78.22
CA GLN A 292 -19.31 -50.48 -76.81
C GLN A 292 -18.54 -49.62 -75.77
N PRO A 293 -19.07 -49.48 -74.53
CA PRO A 293 -18.59 -48.55 -73.50
C PRO A 293 -17.94 -49.25 -72.29
N THR A 294 -17.00 -48.60 -71.61
CA THR A 294 -16.69 -48.90 -70.19
C THR A 294 -16.15 -47.67 -69.47
N ALA A 295 -16.76 -47.35 -68.34
CA ALA A 295 -16.25 -46.50 -67.26
C ALA A 295 -16.50 -47.24 -65.91
N PRO A 296 -16.14 -46.64 -64.76
CA PRO A 296 -14.98 -46.87 -63.87
C PRO A 296 -15.33 -47.75 -62.63
N PRO A 297 -14.46 -47.93 -61.61
CA PRO A 297 -14.62 -47.13 -60.38
C PRO A 297 -13.40 -46.96 -59.41
N ASN A 298 -13.44 -45.84 -58.65
CA ASN A 298 -13.17 -45.61 -57.20
C ASN A 298 -11.87 -45.96 -56.42
N ALA A 299 -11.30 -44.88 -55.82
CA ALA A 299 -11.02 -44.62 -54.38
C ALA A 299 -9.64 -45.06 -53.75
N PRO A 300 -9.25 -44.58 -52.53
CA PRO A 300 -8.04 -43.76 -52.26
C PRO A 300 -7.07 -44.36 -51.18
N PRO A 301 -6.35 -43.56 -50.36
CA PRO A 301 -4.89 -43.36 -50.23
C PRO A 301 -4.15 -44.27 -49.19
N PRO A 302 -2.82 -44.12 -48.95
CA PRO A 302 -2.34 -43.50 -47.68
C PRO A 302 -0.95 -42.78 -47.75
N ILE A 303 -0.76 -41.63 -47.04
CA ILE A 303 -0.06 -41.41 -45.75
C ILE A 303 1.47 -41.63 -45.75
N ILE A 304 2.27 -40.55 -45.60
CA ILE A 304 3.46 -40.39 -44.70
C ILE A 304 3.62 -38.87 -44.33
N PRO A 305 4.07 -38.49 -43.11
CA PRO A 305 3.84 -37.17 -42.49
C PRO A 305 5.16 -36.35 -42.30
N PRO A 306 5.32 -35.38 -41.36
CA PRO A 306 5.78 -34.02 -41.67
C PRO A 306 7.16 -33.66 -41.06
N ILE A 307 7.75 -32.55 -41.51
CA ILE A 307 8.81 -31.85 -40.74
C ILE A 307 8.35 -30.42 -40.49
N ARG A 308 8.17 -30.10 -39.20
CA ARG A 308 8.01 -28.77 -38.64
C ARG A 308 9.30 -28.39 -37.92
N THR A 309 9.75 -27.17 -38.18
CA THR A 309 10.51 -26.26 -37.29
C THR A 309 9.98 -24.87 -37.69
N GLY A 310 9.33 -24.04 -36.86
CA GLY A 310 9.74 -23.59 -35.52
C GLY A 310 11.04 -22.80 -35.67
N GLU A 311 11.21 -21.50 -35.36
CA GLU A 311 10.48 -20.54 -34.55
C GLU A 311 11.04 -19.13 -34.88
N SER A 312 10.31 -18.08 -34.44
CA SER A 312 10.84 -16.85 -33.84
C SER A 312 11.70 -15.85 -34.66
N LEU A 313 11.06 -14.75 -35.06
CA LEU A 313 11.59 -13.37 -35.08
C LEU A 313 10.37 -12.44 -35.25
N ARG A 314 9.58 -12.15 -34.20
CA ARG A 314 9.78 -11.08 -33.20
C ARG A 314 10.27 -9.78 -33.81
N ASP A 315 9.30 -8.92 -34.10
CA ASP A 315 9.22 -7.53 -33.64
C ASP A 315 10.53 -6.75 -33.63
N GLU A 316 10.92 -6.29 -34.81
CA GLU A 316 11.63 -5.03 -34.98
C GLU A 316 10.82 -4.22 -35.99
N ILE A 317 10.79 -2.89 -35.86
CA ILE A 317 9.97 -1.93 -36.62
C ILE A 317 8.63 -1.62 -35.94
N PHE A 318 8.65 -1.04 -34.74
CA PHE A 318 7.75 0.05 -34.31
C PHE A 318 8.21 0.61 -32.96
N GLU A 319 9.38 1.26 -32.93
CA GLU A 319 9.76 2.15 -31.84
C GLU A 319 10.57 3.32 -32.41
N GLU A 320 9.90 4.25 -33.09
CA GLU A 320 10.50 5.54 -33.42
C GLU A 320 9.43 6.62 -33.56
N GLU A 321 8.73 6.91 -32.45
CA GLU A 321 8.09 8.22 -32.18
C GLU A 321 7.50 8.19 -30.76
N HIS A 322 7.74 9.25 -29.98
CA HIS A 322 7.40 9.44 -28.54
C HIS A 322 8.48 9.10 -27.50
N ALA A 323 9.69 9.63 -27.70
CA ALA A 323 10.70 9.78 -26.64
C ALA A 323 10.79 11.22 -26.09
N GLU A 324 9.67 11.94 -26.01
CA GLU A 324 9.62 13.23 -25.29
C GLU A 324 8.81 13.06 -23.99
N SER A 325 9.51 13.28 -22.87
CA SER A 325 8.99 13.49 -21.50
C SER A 325 8.57 12.27 -20.67
N ARG A 326 9.37 11.20 -20.61
CA ARG A 326 9.40 10.40 -19.37
C ARG A 326 10.14 11.21 -18.29
N PRO A 327 9.53 11.53 -17.13
CA PRO A 327 10.24 12.20 -16.05
C PRO A 327 11.43 11.33 -15.65
N LYS A 328 12.63 11.91 -15.64
CA LYS A 328 13.88 11.18 -15.33
C LYS A 328 13.90 10.71 -13.87
N VAL A 329 13.04 11.29 -13.04
CA VAL A 329 12.90 10.96 -11.63
C VAL A 329 11.51 10.35 -11.39
N SER A 330 11.49 9.13 -10.85
CA SER A 330 10.24 8.50 -10.42
C SER A 330 9.60 9.32 -9.30
N ARG A 331 8.27 9.32 -9.23
CA ARG A 331 7.51 9.95 -8.13
C ARG A 331 8.01 9.50 -6.75
N ALA A 332 8.40 8.23 -6.62
CA ALA A 332 8.96 7.68 -5.39
C ALA A 332 10.30 8.35 -5.03
N ASP A 333 11.19 8.49 -6.01
CA ASP A 333 12.52 9.07 -5.81
C ASP A 333 12.45 10.59 -5.53
N ALA A 334 11.50 11.30 -6.13
CA ALA A 334 11.25 12.72 -5.85
C ALA A 334 10.71 12.92 -4.42
N LEU A 335 9.80 12.04 -3.97
CA LEU A 335 9.25 12.05 -2.62
C LEU A 335 10.32 11.74 -1.57
N GLU A 336 11.20 10.77 -1.84
CA GLU A 336 12.29 10.42 -0.93
C GLU A 336 13.25 11.61 -0.73
N ARG A 337 13.65 12.27 -1.83
CA ARG A 337 14.51 13.47 -1.77
C ARG A 337 13.84 14.64 -1.04
N MET A 338 12.56 14.89 -1.30
CA MET A 338 11.80 15.92 -0.57
C MET A 338 11.70 15.64 0.92
N THR A 339 11.50 14.36 1.29
CA THR A 339 11.43 13.94 2.70
C THR A 339 12.76 14.17 3.40
N ARG A 340 13.88 13.79 2.77
CA ARG A 340 15.22 14.09 3.28
C ARG A 340 15.45 15.60 3.42
N ALA A 341 15.06 16.41 2.43
CA ALA A 341 15.19 17.87 2.50
C ALA A 341 14.38 18.47 3.68
N LEU A 342 13.15 17.98 3.91
CA LEU A 342 12.30 18.38 5.03
C LEU A 342 12.88 18.04 6.40
N GLU A 343 13.36 16.82 6.58
CA GLU A 343 13.98 16.39 7.84
C GLU A 343 15.24 17.19 8.15
N THR A 344 16.05 17.45 7.13
CA THR A 344 17.30 18.21 7.27
C THR A 344 17.01 19.68 7.57
N ALA A 345 16.01 20.28 6.92
CA ALA A 345 15.54 21.64 7.22
C ALA A 345 14.96 21.76 8.64
N LYS A 346 14.24 20.73 9.12
CA LYS A 346 13.73 20.69 10.50
C LYS A 346 14.87 20.63 11.51
N LYS A 347 15.86 19.76 11.30
CA LYS A 347 17.07 19.70 12.14
C LYS A 347 17.82 21.04 12.15
N ALA A 348 17.96 21.70 10.99
CA ALA A 348 18.59 23.02 10.89
C ALA A 348 17.82 24.11 11.67
N ARG A 349 16.48 24.09 11.61
CA ARG A 349 15.62 24.99 12.40
C ARG A 349 15.76 24.74 13.90
N ASP A 350 15.76 23.48 14.32
CA ASP A 350 15.85 23.10 15.73
C ASP A 350 17.25 23.45 16.31
N LEU A 351 18.26 23.56 15.44
CA LEU A 351 19.59 24.11 15.74
C LEU A 351 19.65 25.66 15.71
N GLY A 352 18.51 26.34 15.58
CA GLY A 352 18.41 27.80 15.59
C GLY A 352 18.87 28.49 14.29
N ARG A 353 19.02 27.76 13.18
CA ARG A 353 19.44 28.37 11.90
C ARG A 353 18.28 29.11 11.21
N ASN A 354 18.62 30.18 10.48
CA ASN A 354 17.65 30.90 9.67
C ASN A 354 17.26 30.06 8.44
N VAL A 355 16.09 29.45 8.49
CA VAL A 355 15.52 28.59 7.43
C VAL A 355 14.46 29.34 6.60
N SER A 356 14.47 30.67 6.57
CA SER A 356 13.41 31.46 5.92
C SER A 356 13.42 31.29 4.40
N ASP A 357 14.58 31.29 3.76
CA ASP A 357 14.70 31.10 2.31
C ASP A 357 14.52 29.63 1.93
N ILE A 358 15.08 28.70 2.73
CA ILE A 358 14.82 27.26 2.64
C ILE A 358 13.32 26.96 2.70
N ARG A 359 12.55 27.63 3.57
CA ARG A 359 11.09 27.45 3.64
C ARG A 359 10.36 27.91 2.38
N LYS A 360 10.85 28.95 1.68
CA LYS A 360 10.27 29.41 0.41
C LYS A 360 10.52 28.39 -0.70
N VAL A 361 11.75 27.90 -0.81
CA VAL A 361 12.14 26.88 -1.81
C VAL A 361 11.40 25.57 -1.53
N LEU A 362 11.24 25.18 -0.27
CA LEU A 362 10.54 23.96 0.11
C LEU A 362 9.03 24.04 -0.18
N LYS A 363 8.43 25.23 -0.08
CA LYS A 363 7.04 25.48 -0.52
C LYS A 363 6.91 25.37 -2.04
N GLN A 364 7.89 25.85 -2.80
CA GLN A 364 7.92 25.72 -4.26
C GLN A 364 8.13 24.26 -4.70
N ALA A 365 9.03 23.53 -4.04
CA ALA A 365 9.25 22.10 -4.29
C ALA A 365 7.98 21.28 -4.07
N ARG A 366 7.21 21.62 -3.02
CA ARG A 366 5.91 20.98 -2.75
C ARG A 366 4.86 21.30 -3.80
N ALA A 367 4.78 22.55 -4.25
CA ALA A 367 3.86 22.93 -5.33
C ALA A 367 4.18 22.20 -6.65
N ALA A 368 5.47 22.07 -6.98
CA ALA A 368 5.94 21.31 -8.15
C ALA A 368 5.65 19.80 -8.05
N PHE A 369 5.77 19.22 -6.85
CA PHE A 369 5.42 17.83 -6.62
C PHE A 369 3.91 17.58 -6.74
N GLU A 370 3.10 18.52 -6.24
CA GLU A 370 1.64 18.46 -6.32
C GLU A 370 1.13 18.68 -7.77
N SER A 371 1.86 19.43 -8.61
CA SER A 371 1.55 19.61 -10.04
C SER A 371 2.02 18.45 -10.94
N GLY A 372 2.71 17.45 -10.39
CA GLY A 372 3.22 16.30 -11.14
C GLY A 372 4.57 16.54 -11.83
N GLU A 373 5.22 17.67 -11.59
CA GLU A 373 6.57 17.97 -12.09
C GLU A 373 7.64 17.38 -11.15
N TYR A 374 7.78 16.06 -11.16
CA TYR A 374 8.68 15.36 -10.23
C TYR A 374 10.16 15.72 -10.43
N ASP A 375 10.57 16.03 -11.66
CA ASP A 375 11.94 16.44 -11.97
C ASP A 375 12.30 17.81 -11.36
N THR A 376 11.36 18.78 -11.39
CA THR A 376 11.57 20.11 -10.81
C THR A 376 11.52 20.05 -9.29
N ALA A 377 10.59 19.28 -8.71
CA ALA A 377 10.53 19.00 -7.27
C ALA A 377 11.81 18.34 -6.75
N SER A 378 12.36 17.37 -7.48
CA SER A 378 13.61 16.69 -7.13
C SER A 378 14.82 17.64 -7.13
N ARG A 379 14.93 18.52 -8.14
CA ARG A 379 16.00 19.53 -8.22
C ARG A 379 15.94 20.53 -7.07
N LEU A 380 14.75 21.04 -6.75
CA LEU A 380 14.55 21.97 -5.64
C LEU A 380 14.86 21.31 -4.29
N ALA A 381 14.56 20.02 -4.12
CA ALA A 381 14.94 19.26 -2.94
C ALA A 381 16.46 19.08 -2.79
N GLU A 382 17.17 18.81 -3.90
CA GLU A 382 18.63 18.73 -3.92
C GLU A 382 19.30 20.08 -3.67
N GLU A 383 18.72 21.17 -4.18
CA GLU A 383 19.17 22.54 -3.91
C GLU A 383 19.07 22.89 -2.42
N ILE A 384 17.95 22.53 -1.77
CA ILE A 384 17.78 22.70 -0.31
C ILE A 384 18.83 21.91 0.47
N LEU A 385 19.10 20.66 0.09
CA LEU A 385 20.11 19.83 0.74
C LEU A 385 21.51 20.44 0.58
N ARG A 386 21.82 20.94 -0.63
CA ARG A 386 23.10 21.59 -0.93
C ARG A 386 23.29 22.90 -0.17
N GLU A 387 22.26 23.73 -0.04
CA GLU A 387 22.31 24.96 0.75
C GLU A 387 22.50 24.64 2.24
N LEU A 388 21.79 23.65 2.77
CA LEU A 388 21.91 23.22 4.16
C LEU A 388 23.28 22.60 4.48
N GLU A 389 23.87 21.86 3.54
CA GLU A 389 25.23 21.30 3.62
C GLU A 389 26.30 22.38 3.48
N ALA A 390 26.14 23.33 2.55
CA ALA A 390 27.06 24.46 2.40
C ALA A 390 27.10 25.33 3.66
N ILE A 391 25.94 25.55 4.30
CA ILE A 391 25.85 26.25 5.60
C ILE A 391 26.46 25.40 6.73
N ALA A 392 26.48 24.07 6.61
CA ALA A 392 27.14 23.19 7.57
C ALA A 392 28.67 23.18 7.43
N LEU A 393 29.19 23.34 6.20
CA LEU A 393 30.62 23.39 5.85
C LEU A 393 31.26 24.77 6.02
N ALA A 394 30.47 25.85 6.08
CA ALA A 394 30.95 27.22 6.30
C ALA A 394 31.24 27.56 7.79
N ARG A 395 31.40 26.53 8.63
CA ARG A 395 31.92 26.61 10.00
C ARG A 395 33.37 26.14 10.01
#